data_AF-A0A1A2DZ83-F1
#
_entry.id   AF-A0A1A2DZ83-F1
#
_cell.length_a   1.000
_cell.length_b   1.000
_cell.length_c   1.000
_cell.angle_alpha   90.00
_cell.angle_beta   90.00
_cell.angle_gamma   90.00
#
_symmetry.space_group_name_H-M   'P 1'
#
loop_
_entity.id
_entity.type
_entity.pdbx_description
1 polymer ?
#
loop_
_entity_poly.entity_id
_entity_poly.type
_entity_poly.pdbx_seq_one_letter_code
_entity_poly.pdbx_strand_id
1 'polypeptide(L)' 'MDPNPDDVANLNQEAAFQKLREWGYPVTRRTIKYAVLRRELEPSRFGNGNYFSVADLRRWVESRRQASTYRLAEGAPR' A
#
# COMPACT_ATOMS: atom_id res chain seq x y z
N MET A 1 -10.75 -22.81 11.75
CA MET A 1 -9.81 -21.67 11.61
C MET A 1 -10.65 -20.50 11.19
N ASP A 2 -11.07 -19.68 12.15
CA ASP A 2 -11.73 -18.40 11.86
C ASP A 2 -10.76 -17.52 11.04
N PRO A 3 -11.26 -16.80 10.02
CA PRO A 3 -10.41 -15.90 9.25
C PRO A 3 -9.84 -14.84 10.19
N ASN A 4 -8.53 -14.64 10.14
CA ASN A 4 -7.88 -13.57 10.88
C ASN A 4 -8.50 -12.22 10.45
N PRO A 5 -8.96 -11.38 11.38
CA PRO A 5 -9.62 -10.12 11.05
C PRO A 5 -8.76 -9.18 10.20
N ASP A 6 -7.42 -9.29 10.30
CA ASP A 6 -6.49 -8.48 9.50
C ASP A 6 -6.48 -8.84 8.01
N ASP A 7 -6.96 -10.03 7.63
CA ASP A 7 -7.02 -10.52 6.25
C ASP A 7 -8.35 -10.19 5.56
N VAL A 8 -9.31 -9.60 6.29
CA VAL A 8 -10.61 -9.22 5.73
C VAL A 8 -10.49 -7.91 4.95
N ALA A 9 -10.82 -7.92 3.66
CA ALA A 9 -10.77 -6.76 2.78
C ALA A 9 -11.96 -5.80 3.00
N ASN A 10 -11.94 -5.07 4.12
CA ASN A 10 -13.03 -4.17 4.55
C ASN A 10 -12.67 -2.67 4.48
N LEU A 11 -11.41 -2.31 4.20
CA LEU A 11 -10.98 -0.92 4.14
C LEU A 11 -11.16 -0.36 2.74
N ASN A 12 -12.07 0.60 2.56
CA ASN A 12 -12.10 1.38 1.31
C ASN A 12 -10.86 2.29 1.20
N GLN A 13 -10.67 2.99 0.07
CA GLN A 13 -9.50 3.85 -0.15
C GLN A 13 -9.33 4.97 0.91
N GLU A 14 -10.42 5.53 1.43
CA GLU A 14 -10.37 6.55 2.49
C GLU A 14 -9.93 5.92 3.82
N ALA A 15 -10.52 4.77 4.19
CA ALA A 15 -10.16 4.03 5.40
C ALA A 15 -8.71 3.52 5.35
N ALA A 16 -8.23 3.04 4.21
CA ALA A 16 -6.85 2.66 4.00
C ALA A 16 -5.88 3.85 4.20
N PHE A 17 -6.24 5.02 3.66
CA PHE A 17 -5.49 6.25 3.88
C PHE A 17 -5.42 6.62 5.37
N GLN A 18 -6.55 6.61 6.09
CA GLN A 18 -6.59 6.91 7.52
C GLN A 18 -5.75 5.90 8.32
N LYS A 19 -5.88 4.61 8.01
CA LYS A 19 -5.13 3.55 8.70
C LYS A 19 -3.62 3.74 8.59
N LEU A 20 -3.14 4.10 7.41
CA LEU A 20 -1.71 4.37 7.19
C LEU A 20 -1.24 5.64 7.93
N ARG A 21 -2.10 6.66 8.04
CA ARG A 21 -1.80 7.86 8.85
C ARG A 21 -1.76 7.54 10.34
N GLU A 22 -2.67 6.70 10.83
CA GLU A 22 -2.66 6.22 12.22
C GLU A 22 -1.38 5.45 12.56
N TRP A 23 -0.84 4.69 11.60
CA TRP A 23 0.47 4.03 11.74
C TRP A 23 1.68 4.97 11.59
N GLY A 24 1.45 6.27 11.36
CA GLY A 24 2.50 7.27 11.25
C GLY A 24 3.11 7.43 9.85
N TYR A 25 2.56 6.77 8.81
CA TYR A 25 3.08 6.93 7.45
C TYR A 25 2.65 8.28 6.84
N PRO A 26 3.57 9.06 6.24
CA PRO A 26 3.27 10.35 5.64
C PRO A 26 2.62 10.21 4.24
N VAL A 27 1.49 9.52 4.16
CA VAL A 27 0.75 9.30 2.91
C VAL A 27 -0.35 10.35 2.69
N THR A 28 -0.79 10.47 1.43
CA THR A 28 -1.97 11.27 1.05
C THR A 28 -3.03 10.35 0.43
N ARG A 29 -4.29 10.81 0.32
CA ARG A 29 -5.33 10.11 -0.47
C ARG A 29 -4.87 9.79 -1.89
N ARG A 30 -4.15 10.75 -2.50
CA ARG A 30 -3.58 10.62 -3.84
C ARG A 30 -2.55 9.50 -3.88
N THR A 31 -1.74 9.31 -2.84
CA THR A 31 -0.80 8.19 -2.72
C THR A 31 -1.52 6.84 -2.87
N ILE A 32 -2.64 6.63 -2.18
CA ILE A 32 -3.41 5.38 -2.28
C ILE A 32 -3.97 5.18 -3.69
N LYS A 33 -4.57 6.24 -4.26
CA LYS A 33 -5.06 6.20 -5.64
C LYS A 33 -3.97 5.79 -6.64
N TYR A 34 -2.79 6.39 -6.55
CA TYR A 34 -1.67 6.05 -7.44
C TYR A 34 -1.08 4.67 -7.17
N ALA A 35 -1.05 4.21 -5.91
CA ALA A 35 -0.63 2.85 -5.60
C ALA A 35 -1.51 1.81 -6.31
N VAL A 36 -2.83 2.03 -6.33
CA VAL A 36 -3.77 1.19 -7.07
C VAL A 36 -3.57 1.31 -8.58
N LEU A 37 -3.47 2.52 -9.12
CA LEU A 37 -3.29 2.74 -10.57
C LEU A 37 -1.99 2.11 -11.09
N ARG A 38 -0.93 2.12 -10.28
CA ARG A 38 0.38 1.53 -10.59
C ARG A 38 0.45 0.03 -10.30
N ARG A 39 -0.62 -0.58 -9.79
CA ARG A 39 -0.67 -1.98 -9.36
C ARG A 39 0.37 -2.31 -8.27
N GLU A 40 0.73 -1.32 -7.46
CA GLU A 40 1.57 -1.51 -6.27
C GLU A 40 0.73 -2.04 -5.10
N LEU A 41 -0.54 -1.65 -5.05
CA LEU A 41 -1.53 -2.09 -4.05
C LEU A 41 -2.75 -2.65 -4.78
N GLU A 42 -2.97 -3.96 -4.66
CA GLU A 42 -4.04 -4.66 -5.37
C GLU A 42 -5.34 -4.66 -4.55
N PRO A 43 -6.45 -4.09 -5.05
CA PRO A 43 -7.71 -4.07 -4.33
C PRO A 43 -8.53 -5.33 -4.56
N SER A 44 -9.24 -5.76 -3.52
CA SER A 44 -10.45 -6.56 -3.70
C SER A 44 -11.59 -5.67 -4.18
N ARG A 45 -12.27 -6.07 -5.26
CA ARG A 45 -13.37 -5.29 -5.85
C ARG A 45 -14.71 -5.78 -5.33
N PHE A 46 -15.46 -4.89 -4.69
CA PHE A 46 -16.86 -5.10 -4.33
C PHE A 46 -17.71 -4.00 -4.95
N GLY A 47 -18.52 -4.35 -5.94
CA GLY A 47 -19.26 -3.38 -6.76
C GLY A 47 -18.31 -2.40 -7.46
N ASN A 48 -18.56 -1.10 -7.30
CA ASN A 48 -17.72 -0.03 -7.85
C ASN A 48 -16.58 0.42 -6.91
N GLY A 49 -16.41 -0.25 -5.75
CA GLY A 49 -15.43 0.12 -4.73
C GLY A 49 -14.16 -0.75 -4.76
N ASN A 50 -13.04 -0.12 -4.40
CA ASN A 50 -11.77 -0.81 -4.12
C ASN A 50 -11.61 -0.96 -2.61
N TYR A 51 -11.34 -2.17 -2.15
CA TYR A 51 -11.19 -2.52 -0.75
C TYR A 51 -9.87 -3.25 -0.49
N PHE A 52 -9.34 -3.09 0.72
CA PHE A 52 -8.06 -3.63 1.15
C PHE A 52 -8.19 -4.25 2.53
N SER A 53 -7.41 -5.28 2.78
CA SER A 53 -7.20 -5.81 4.13
C SER A 53 -6.10 -5.02 4.84
N VAL A 54 -5.99 -5.19 6.16
CA VAL A 54 -4.87 -4.63 6.92
C VAL A 54 -3.55 -5.26 6.48
N ALA A 55 -3.57 -6.56 6.16
CA ALA A 55 -2.42 -7.29 5.64
C ALA A 55 -1.93 -6.70 4.30
N ASP A 56 -2.82 -6.33 3.38
CA ASP A 56 -2.45 -5.71 2.10
C ASP A 56 -1.67 -4.40 2.30
N LEU A 57 -2.14 -3.55 3.22
CA LEU A 57 -1.48 -2.29 3.53
C LEU A 57 -0.10 -2.50 4.15
N ARG A 58 0.04 -3.47 5.06
CA ARG A 58 1.36 -3.84 5.63
C ARG A 58 2.32 -4.30 4.55
N ARG A 59 1.89 -5.25 3.71
CA ARG A 59 2.71 -5.79 2.61
C ARG A 59 3.12 -4.71 1.62
N TRP A 60 2.21 -3.79 1.28
CA TRP A 60 2.53 -2.66 0.41
C TRP A 60 3.55 -1.71 1.05
N VAL A 61 3.39 -1.35 2.32
CA VAL A 61 4.40 -0.54 3.01
C VAL A 61 5.75 -1.24 3.06
N GLU A 62 5.78 -2.54 3.35
CA GLU A 62 7.00 -3.33 3.39
C GLU A 62 7.69 -3.39 2.02
N SER A 63 6.94 -3.51 0.92
CA SER A 63 7.50 -3.50 -0.43
C SER A 63 8.12 -2.14 -0.82
N ARG A 64 7.69 -1.06 -0.17
CA ARG A 64 8.26 0.29 -0.34
C ARG A 64 9.57 0.49 0.44
N ARG A 65 9.94 -0.44 1.34
CA ARG A 65 11.22 -0.38 2.05
C ARG A 65 12.32 -0.65 1.05
N GLN A 66 13.04 0.40 0.67
CA GLN A 66 14.18 0.27 -0.23
C GLN A 66 15.33 -0.40 0.55
N ALA A 67 15.64 -1.65 0.20
CA ALA A 67 16.64 -2.46 0.90
C ALA A 67 18.10 -2.00 0.71
N SER A 68 18.36 -1.05 -0.20
CA SER A 68 19.72 -0.62 -0.51
C SER A 68 19.80 0.90 -0.67
N THR A 69 20.76 1.49 0.03
CA THR A 69 21.40 2.76 -0.34
C THR A 69 21.59 2.77 -1.85
N TYR A 70 21.11 3.82 -2.52
CA TYR A 70 21.35 4.04 -3.95
C TYR A 70 22.84 3.88 -4.25
N ARG A 71 23.25 2.75 -4.85
CA ARG A 71 24.54 2.65 -5.55
C ARG A 71 24.29 3.17 -6.94
N LEU A 72 24.77 4.36 -7.20
CA LEU A 72 24.99 4.87 -8.55
C LEU A 72 25.84 3.79 -9.26
N ALA A 73 25.32 3.20 -10.34
CA ALA A 73 26.08 2.21 -11.10
C ALA A 73 27.39 2.86 -11.57
N GLU A 74 28.53 2.21 -11.32
CA GLU A 74 29.84 2.67 -11.78
C GLU A 74 29.85 2.69 -13.31
N GLY A 75 29.45 3.82 -13.90
CA GLY A 75 29.28 3.96 -15.35
C GLY A 75 28.15 4.90 -15.80
N ALA A 76 27.36 5.48 -14.90
CA ALA A 76 26.39 6.49 -15.32
C ALA A 76 27.12 7.76 -15.85
N PRO A 77 26.82 8.22 -17.08
CA PRO A 77 27.44 9.43 -17.61
C PRO A 77 27.04 10.65 -16.77
N ARG A 78 28.03 11.51 -16.49
CA ARG A 78 27.86 12.80 -15.81
C ARG A 78 27.07 13.79 -16.64
#